data_AF-A0A6J4KAS6-F1
#
_entry.id   AF-A0A6J4KAS6-F1
#
_cell.length_a   1.000
_cell.length_b   1.000
_cell.length_c   1.000
_cell.angle_alpha   90.00
_cell.angle_beta   90.00
_cell.angle_gamma   90.00
#
_symmetry.space_group_name_H-M   'P 1'
#
loop_
_entity.id
_entity.type
_entity.pdbx_description
1 polymer ?
#
loop_
_entity_poly.entity_id
_entity_poly.type
_entity_poly.pdbx_seq_one_letter_code
_entity_poly.pdbx_strand_id
1 'polypeptide(L)' 'MAELLQISQLGNPVLRRPSQVVENIKDDRIQQLIDSLIFTVQQANVVGIAAPQA' A
#
# COMPACT_ATOMS: atom_id res chain seq x y z
N MET A 1 6.16 5.13 -12.56
CA MET A 1 7.28 4.40 -11.94
C MET A 1 6.87 4.07 -10.52
N ALA A 2 7.30 2.92 -9.99
CA ALA A 2 7.02 2.54 -8.61
C ALA A 2 7.86 3.39 -7.64
N GLU A 3 7.26 3.81 -6.53
CA GLU A 3 7.94 4.60 -5.49
C GLU A 3 8.00 3.81 -4.17
N LEU A 4 9.05 4.06 -3.36
CA LEU A 4 9.15 3.48 -2.03
C LEU A 4 8.21 4.23 -1.09
N LEU A 5 7.24 3.52 -0.52
CA LEU A 5 6.26 4.10 0.38
C LEU A 5 6.69 3.96 1.85
N GLN A 6 6.28 4.90 2.70
CA GLN A 6 6.57 4.85 4.13
C GLN A 6 5.60 3.89 4.84
N ILE A 7 6.14 2.86 5.49
CA ILE A 7 5.32 1.90 6.26
C ILE A 7 4.90 2.52 7.60
N SER A 8 3.60 2.72 7.76
CA SER A 8 2.95 3.11 9.00
C SER A 8 3.15 2.07 10.10
N GLN A 9 3.55 2.56 11.28
CA GLN A 9 3.83 1.73 12.45
C GLN A 9 2.64 1.67 13.42
N LEU A 10 2.67 0.71 14.34
CA LEU A 10 1.67 0.57 15.39
C LEU A 10 1.47 1.91 16.14
N GLY A 11 0.21 2.31 16.29
CA GLY A 11 -0.16 3.61 16.88
C GLY A 11 -0.64 4.63 15.84
N ASN A 12 -0.31 4.45 14.55
CA ASN A 12 -0.88 5.29 13.51
C ASN A 12 -2.40 5.01 13.36
N PRO A 13 -3.29 6.02 13.48
CA PRO A 13 -4.73 5.83 13.39
C PRO A 13 -5.22 5.26 12.06
N VAL A 14 -4.45 5.40 10.97
CA VAL A 14 -4.81 4.82 9.65
C VAL A 14 -4.98 3.30 9.71
N LEU A 15 -4.21 2.62 10.56
CA LEU A 15 -4.23 1.16 10.72
C LEU A 15 -5.47 0.65 11.46
N ARG A 16 -6.31 1.54 12.00
CA ARG A 16 -7.55 1.22 12.71
C ARG A 16 -8.81 1.62 11.94
N ARG A 17 -8.66 2.16 10.73
CA ARG A 17 -9.78 2.60 9.90
C ARG A 17 -10.12 1.53 8.86
N PRO A 18 -11.41 1.28 8.58
CA PRO A 18 -11.79 0.44 7.46
C PRO A 18 -11.35 1.08 6.15
N SER A 19 -10.84 0.26 5.23
CA SER A 19 -10.48 0.72 3.88
C SER A 19 -11.72 0.90 3.02
N GLN A 20 -11.62 1.79 2.03
CA GLN A 20 -12.64 1.93 0.99
C GLN A 20 -12.53 0.79 -0.04
N VAL A 21 -13.66 0.46 -0.66
CA VAL A 21 -13.70 -0.54 -1.73
C VAL A 21 -13.09 0.06 -3.00
N VAL A 22 -12.25 -0.71 -3.67
CA VAL A 22 -11.71 -0.33 -4.98
C VAL A 22 -12.75 -0.64 -6.05
N GLU A 23 -13.34 0.40 -6.65
CA GLU A 23 -14.38 0.24 -7.68
C GLU A 23 -13.82 -0.11 -9.06
N ASN A 24 -12.63 0.40 -9.40
CA ASN A 24 -11.96 0.12 -10.67
C ASN A 24 -10.50 -0.26 -10.45
N ILE A 25 -10.20 -1.56 -10.47
CA ILE A 25 -8.84 -2.07 -10.30
C ILE A 25 -7.89 -1.61 -11.42
N LYS A 26 -8.41 -1.29 -12.61
CA LYS A 26 -7.62 -0.88 -13.78
C LYS A 26 -7.37 0.64 -13.84
N ASP A 27 -7.87 1.42 -12.88
CA ASP A 27 -7.52 2.85 -12.77
C ASP A 27 -6.00 3.00 -12.67
N ASP A 28 -5.42 3.88 -13.47
CA ASP A 28 -3.96 4.07 -13.54
C ASP A 28 -3.34 4.36 -12.17
N ARG A 29 -4.05 5.08 -11.29
CA ARG A 29 -3.57 5.39 -9.94
C ARG A 29 -3.55 4.14 -9.06
N ILE A 30 -4.51 3.25 -9.24
CA ILE A 30 -4.56 1.98 -8.51
C ILE A 30 -3.46 1.05 -9.01
N GLN A 31 -3.20 1.00 -10.32
CA GLN A 31 -2.07 0.26 -10.88
C GLN A 31 -0.73 0.78 -10.34
N GLN A 32 -0.55 2.10 -10.31
CA GLN A 32 0.66 2.73 -9.72
C GLN A 32 0.81 2.44 -8.22
N LEU A 33 -0.30 2.41 -7.47
CA LEU A 33 -0.29 2.03 -6.06
C LEU A 33 0.12 0.56 -5.89
N ILE A 34 -0.41 -0.35 -6.70
CA ILE A 34 -0.04 -1.77 -6.67
C ILE A 34 1.47 -1.93 -6.93
N ASP A 35 1.98 -1.28 -7.97
CA ASP A 35 3.41 -1.31 -8.30
C ASP A 35 4.28 -0.81 -7.12
N SER A 36 3.85 0.27 -6.46
CA SER A 36 4.57 0.85 -5.32
C SER A 36 4.48 -0.01 -4.06
N LEU A 37 3.35 -0.69 -3.82
CA LEU A 37 3.19 -1.65 -2.71
C LEU A 37 4.07 -2.90 -2.92
N ILE A 38 4.11 -3.44 -4.14
CA ILE A 38 4.98 -4.57 -4.50
C ILE A 38 6.45 -4.18 -4.29
N PHE A 39 6.85 -3.02 -4.80
CA PHE A 39 8.21 -2.52 -4.63
C PHE A 39 8.56 -2.35 -3.14
N THR A 40 7.66 -1.77 -2.35
CA THR A 40 7.86 -1.55 -0.90
C THR A 40 8.02 -2.87 -0.13
N VAL A 41 7.21 -3.89 -0.44
CA VAL A 41 7.34 -5.24 0.17
C VAL A 41 8.71 -5.86 -0.09
N GLN A 42 9.19 -5.75 -1.33
CA GLN A 42 10.50 -6.27 -1.73
C GLN A 42 11.63 -5.57 -0.95
N GLN A 43 11.56 -4.25 -0.79
CA GLN A 43 12.56 -3.50 -0.03
C GLN A 43 12.52 -3.79 1.46
N ALA A 44 11.33 -3.99 2.03
CA ALA A 44 11.15 -4.28 3.45
C ALA A 44 11.43 -5.75 3.83
N ASN A 45 11.68 -6.64 2.85
CA ASN A 45 11.90 -8.07 3.06
C ASN A 45 10.78 -8.75 3.87
N VAL A 46 9.53 -8.31 3.66
CA VAL A 46 8.33 -8.87 4.29
C VAL A 46 7.56 -9.75 3.31
N VAL A 47 6.62 -10.56 3.80
CA VAL A 47 5.84 -11.49 2.97
C VAL A 47 4.57 -10.87 2.37
N GLY A 48 4.19 -9.66 2.81
CA GLY A 48 3.01 -8.96 2.31
C GLY A 48 2.85 -7.58 2.92
N ILE A 49 2.00 -6.76 2.28
CA ILE A 49 1.60 -5.42 2.73
C ILE A 49 0.14 -5.15 2.36
N ALA A 50 -0.51 -4.29 3.12
CA ALA A 50 -1.84 -3.76 2.81
C ALA A 50 -1.72 -2.25 2.54
N ALA A 51 -2.56 -1.72 1.65
CA ALA A 51 -2.57 -0.28 1.32
C ALA A 51 -2.72 0.67 2.54
N PRO A 52 -3.45 0.34 3.63
CA PRO A 52 -3.45 1.19 4.82
C PRO A 52 -2.09 1.30 5.51
N GLN A 53 -1.17 0.37 5.25
CA GLN A 53 0.17 0.39 5.82
C GLN A 53 1.11 1.33 5.07
N ALA A 54 0.89 1.61 3.78
CA ALA A 54 1.83 2.35 2.95
C ALA A 54 1.14 3.09 1.80
#